data_AF-A0A1H6ETA3-F1
#
_entry.id   AF-A0A1H6ETA3-F1
#
_cell.length_a   1.000
_cell.length_b   1.000
_cell.length_c   1.000
_cell.angle_alpha   90.00
_cell.angle_beta   90.00
_cell.angle_gamma   90.00
#
_symmetry.space_group_name_H-M   'P 1'
#
loop_
_entity.id
_entity.type
_entity.pdbx_description
1 polymer ?
#
loop_
_entity_poly.entity_id
_entity_poly.type
_entity_poly.pdbx_seq_one_letter_code
_entity_poly.pdbx_strand_id
1 'polypeptide(L)'
;MNETLAGFEERRLAELKDHIAARAAAGRNRRPRRRIMFAMAAGAAAATVAAVATVTSLGGGDTAYAVTKDSDGIVHVTVRDFADAKGLNRQLTSLGVPALVDYVPAGQRCRDERGTAVRDVPRGLYHAPANIPGDKEGHGWQMRIDTKLFKPGQTFVWTLEVDPIYGWTGTSTILMHGPVAPCVLVPDDTPHNVPAVSPLRVTSSQAYEGKTVGRVRPEIEKRGLKVTYLVTEPRPAGDRRPREASRDIPYVMYPNKQNTPVGDDWFVWQVDEPRQGTFRLMVTREL
;
A
#
# COMPACT_ATOMS: atom_id res chain seq x y z
N MET A 1 8.55 -34.97 -19.66
CA MET A 1 8.55 -33.52 -19.91
C MET A 1 9.00 -32.79 -18.64
N ASN A 2 10.29 -32.77 -18.30
CA ASN A 2 10.81 -32.00 -17.16
C ASN A 2 12.16 -31.31 -17.42
N GLU A 3 12.83 -31.59 -18.55
CA GLU A 3 14.13 -30.99 -18.88
C GLU A 3 14.04 -29.54 -19.39
N THR A 4 12.88 -29.11 -19.90
CA THR A 4 12.71 -27.76 -20.47
C THR A 4 12.46 -26.68 -19.42
N LEU A 5 11.90 -27.01 -18.24
CA LEU A 5 11.69 -26.04 -17.17
C LEU A 5 13.00 -25.70 -16.44
N ALA A 6 13.84 -26.71 -16.18
CA ALA A 6 15.12 -26.54 -15.51
C ALA A 6 16.04 -25.57 -16.27
N GLY A 7 16.12 -25.70 -17.60
CA GLY A 7 16.94 -24.80 -18.44
C GLY A 7 16.40 -23.37 -18.59
N PHE A 8 15.14 -23.11 -18.22
CA PHE A 8 14.55 -21.77 -18.20
C PHE A 8 14.81 -21.08 -16.85
N GLU A 9 14.64 -21.80 -15.75
CA GLU A 9 14.92 -21.31 -14.40
C GLU A 9 16.41 -20.99 -14.20
N GLU A 10 17.31 -21.83 -14.71
CA GLU A 10 18.75 -21.58 -14.66
C GLU A 10 19.14 -20.32 -15.45
N ARG A 11 18.51 -20.08 -16.61
CA ARG A 11 18.75 -18.87 -17.41
C ARG A 11 18.27 -17.61 -16.70
N ARG A 12 17.09 -17.65 -16.08
CA ARG A 12 16.56 -16.54 -15.27
C ARG A 12 17.44 -16.26 -14.05
N LEU A 13 17.93 -17.31 -13.41
CA LEU A 13 18.80 -17.19 -12.25
C LEU A 13 20.17 -16.60 -12.63
N ALA A 14 20.72 -16.98 -13.79
CA ALA A 14 21.96 -16.41 -14.30
C ALA A 14 21.80 -14.92 -14.64
N GLU A 15 20.73 -14.56 -15.35
CA GLU A 15 20.42 -13.16 -15.71
C GLU A 15 20.22 -12.27 -14.47
N LEU A 16 19.54 -12.79 -13.44
CA LEU A 16 19.37 -12.07 -12.17
C LEU A 16 20.69 -11.90 -11.41
N LYS A 17 21.54 -12.93 -11.37
CA LYS A 17 22.85 -12.86 -10.74
C LYS A 17 23.76 -11.84 -11.44
N ASP A 18 23.73 -11.78 -12.77
CA ASP A 18 24.48 -10.79 -13.54
C ASP A 18 23.98 -9.37 -13.29
N HIS A 19 22.67 -9.15 -13.20
CA HIS A 19 22.12 -7.84 -12.84
C HIS A 19 22.50 -7.39 -11.42
N ILE A 20 22.51 -8.31 -10.45
CA ILE A 20 22.94 -8.02 -9.07
C ILE A 20 24.45 -7.73 -9.03
N ALA A 21 25.26 -8.50 -9.77
CA ALA A 21 26.71 -8.29 -9.85
C ALA A 21 27.05 -6.94 -10.52
N ALA A 22 26.35 -6.57 -11.59
CA ALA A 22 26.51 -5.28 -12.26
C ALA A 22 26.13 -4.10 -11.34
N ARG A 23 25.06 -4.23 -10.56
CA ARG A 23 24.64 -3.21 -9.58
C ARG A 23 25.62 -3.10 -8.40
N ALA A 24 26.16 -4.22 -7.93
CA ALA A 24 27.20 -4.26 -6.90
C ALA A 24 28.54 -3.67 -7.39
N ALA A 25 28.89 -3.86 -8.66
CA ALA A 25 30.07 -3.26 -9.28
C ALA A 25 29.90 -1.75 -9.49
N ALA A 26 28.71 -1.29 -9.91
CA ALA A 26 28.39 0.13 -10.04
C ALA A 26 28.41 0.87 -8.69
N GLY A 27 28.04 0.20 -7.59
CA GLY A 27 28.10 0.74 -6.23
C GLY A 27 29.50 0.86 -5.63
N ARG A 28 30.52 0.17 -6.19
CA ARG A 28 31.90 0.15 -5.65
C ARG A 28 32.81 1.23 -6.19
N ASN A 29 32.35 2.11 -7.08
CA ASN A 29 33.21 3.11 -7.73
C ASN A 29 33.22 4.51 -7.09
N ARG A 30 32.73 4.67 -5.86
CA ARG A 30 32.98 5.91 -5.08
C ARG A 30 34.26 5.75 -4.26
N ARG A 31 35.41 6.06 -4.87
CA ARG A 31 36.67 6.27 -4.16
C ARG A 31 36.52 7.41 -3.13
N PRO A 32 37.12 7.29 -1.93
CA PRO A 32 37.07 8.33 -0.91
C PRO A 32 38.16 9.38 -1.19
N ARG A 33 37.79 10.65 -1.36
CA ARG A 33 38.76 11.75 -1.36
C ARG A 33 38.69 12.49 -0.02
N ARG A 34 39.46 11.98 0.95
CA ARG A 34 40.06 12.78 2.02
C ARG A 34 41.01 13.78 1.36
N ARG A 35 40.74 15.09 1.48
CA ARG A 35 41.76 16.14 1.57
C ARG A 35 41.26 17.26 2.47
N ILE A 36 41.75 17.23 3.70
CA ILE A 36 41.91 18.40 4.57
C ILE A 36 42.89 19.33 3.86
N MET A 37 42.52 20.58 3.61
CA MET A 37 43.45 21.71 3.61
C MET A 37 42.71 22.98 4.02
N PHE A 38 43.32 23.65 4.99
CA PHE A 38 43.03 24.99 5.47
C PHE A 38 43.15 26.03 4.35
N ALA A 39 42.24 27.00 4.33
CA ALA A 39 42.51 28.34 3.83
C ALA A 39 41.59 29.33 4.56
N MET A 40 42.18 30.12 5.45
CA MET A 40 41.59 31.37 5.93
C MET A 40 41.48 32.36 4.77
N ALA A 41 40.33 33.02 4.62
CA ALA A 41 40.26 34.39 4.15
C ALA A 41 38.95 35.02 4.64
N ALA A 42 39.08 36.23 5.16
CA ALA A 42 38.06 37.02 5.84
C ALA A 42 36.89 37.45 4.94
N GLY A 43 35.70 37.58 5.52
CA GLY A 43 34.51 38.11 4.85
C GLY A 43 33.37 38.38 5.83
N ALA A 44 33.26 39.65 6.22
CA ALA A 44 32.21 40.36 6.94
C ALA A 44 30.85 39.66 7.23
N ALA A 45 30.48 39.75 8.51
CA ALA A 45 29.17 40.04 9.07
C ALA A 45 27.90 39.79 8.22
N ALA A 46 27.16 38.75 8.59
CA ALA A 46 25.69 38.79 8.66
C ALA A 46 25.25 37.76 9.71
N ALA A 47 24.86 38.24 10.89
CA ALA A 47 24.19 37.43 11.90
C ALA A 47 22.80 37.05 11.36
N THR A 48 22.72 35.93 10.66
CA THR A 48 21.48 35.21 10.46
C THR A 48 21.46 34.12 11.51
N VAL A 49 20.52 34.21 12.45
CA VAL A 49 20.15 33.10 13.33
C VAL A 49 19.52 32.05 12.42
N ALA A 50 20.36 31.24 11.79
CA ALA A 50 19.94 30.03 11.13
C ALA A 50 19.49 29.09 12.25
N ALA A 51 18.17 28.94 12.40
CA ALA A 51 17.60 27.85 13.16
C ALA A 51 18.23 26.56 12.63
N VAL A 52 19.09 25.94 13.44
CA VAL A 52 19.74 24.68 13.10
C VAL A 52 18.66 23.61 13.19
N ALA A 53 17.91 23.44 12.10
CA ALA A 53 17.10 22.25 11.90
C ALA A 53 18.07 21.08 11.85
N THR A 54 18.12 20.30 12.94
CA THR A 54 18.85 19.03 12.98
C THR A 54 18.08 18.02 12.14
N VAL A 55 18.24 18.09 10.81
CA VAL A 55 17.70 17.11 9.88
C VAL A 55 18.49 15.81 10.06
N THR A 56 18.04 14.97 10.98
CA THR A 56 18.50 13.58 11.09
C THR A 56 17.86 12.77 9.97
N SER A 57 18.37 12.94 8.75
CA SER A 57 18.00 12.10 7.61
C SER A 57 18.71 10.74 7.74
N LEU A 58 18.04 9.77 8.35
CA LEU A 58 18.39 8.35 8.20
C LEU A 58 17.62 7.80 7.00
N GLY A 59 18.06 8.15 5.79
CA GLY A 59 17.41 7.72 4.55
C GLY A 59 17.96 8.44 3.33
N GLY A 60 19.18 8.09 2.90
CA GLY A 60 19.77 8.60 1.66
C GLY A 60 19.58 7.59 0.53
N GLY A 61 18.91 8.00 -0.55
CA GLY A 61 18.63 7.20 -1.75
C GLY A 61 17.14 6.93 -1.94
N ASP A 62 16.75 6.46 -3.12
CA ASP A 62 15.40 6.06 -3.51
C ASP A 62 14.92 4.95 -2.56
N THR A 63 14.38 5.36 -1.41
CA THR A 63 14.14 4.53 -0.24
C THR A 63 12.67 4.15 -0.21
N ALA A 64 12.39 2.93 0.23
CA ALA A 64 11.02 2.44 0.42
C ALA A 64 10.19 3.38 1.30
N TYR A 65 10.83 4.07 2.23
CA TYR A 65 10.23 5.11 3.05
C TYR A 65 11.31 6.10 3.52
N ALA A 66 10.90 7.30 3.89
CA ALA A 66 11.71 8.32 4.53
C ALA A 66 11.01 8.80 5.79
N VAL A 67 11.76 8.93 6.89
CA VAL A 67 11.25 9.46 8.16
C VAL A 67 12.19 10.52 8.68
N THR A 68 11.67 11.70 8.95
CA THR A 68 12.41 12.82 9.55
C THR A 68 11.65 13.38 10.74
N LYS A 69 12.37 13.93 11.71
CA LYS A 69 11.79 14.66 12.85
C LYS A 69 12.31 16.09 12.83
N ASP A 70 11.40 17.06 12.96
CA ASP A 70 11.78 18.47 13.08
C ASP A 70 12.06 18.88 14.53
N SER A 71 12.48 20.14 14.73
CA SER A 71 12.74 20.71 16.06
C SER A 71 11.47 20.84 16.91
N ASP A 72 10.30 20.90 16.28
CA ASP A 72 9.01 21.00 16.96
C ASP A 72 8.51 19.62 17.43
N GLY A 73 9.24 18.55 17.13
CA GLY A 73 8.91 17.19 17.53
C GLY A 73 7.89 16.51 16.62
N ILE A 74 7.61 17.10 15.45
CA ILE A 74 6.75 16.54 14.42
C ILE A 74 7.60 15.59 13.57
N VAL A 75 7.12 14.36 13.44
CA VAL A 75 7.70 13.33 12.59
C VAL A 75 6.98 13.34 11.26
N HIS A 76 7.72 13.55 10.18
CA HIS A 76 7.25 13.45 8.80
C HIS A 76 7.60 12.08 8.25
N VAL A 77 6.61 11.41 7.67
CA VAL A 77 6.78 10.11 7.05
C VAL A 77 6.38 10.19 5.59
N THR A 78 7.21 9.61 4.73
CA THR A 78 6.91 9.34 3.33
C THR A 78 7.13 7.86 3.09
N VAL A 79 6.17 7.18 2.46
CA VAL A 79 6.26 5.75 2.10
C VAL A 79 6.01 5.63 0.60
N ARG A 80 6.93 4.98 -0.11
CA ARG A 80 6.87 4.70 -1.55
C ARG A 80 6.80 3.20 -1.84
N ASP A 81 7.35 2.38 -0.95
CA ASP A 81 7.24 0.93 -0.96
C ASP A 81 6.87 0.43 0.45
N PHE A 82 5.85 -0.41 0.50
CA PHE A 82 5.16 -0.85 1.72
C PHE A 82 5.72 -2.17 2.27
N ALA A 83 6.70 -2.77 1.57
CA ALA A 83 7.23 -4.08 1.93
C ALA A 83 8.04 -4.08 3.25
N ASP A 84 8.67 -2.96 3.63
CA ASP A 84 9.53 -2.88 4.83
C ASP A 84 8.83 -2.22 6.04
N ALA A 85 7.68 -2.76 6.44
CA ALA A 85 6.96 -2.33 7.65
C ALA A 85 7.85 -2.41 8.91
N LYS A 86 8.72 -3.44 9.02
CA LYS A 86 9.61 -3.61 10.17
C LYS A 86 10.66 -2.51 10.26
N GLY A 87 11.25 -2.11 9.13
CA GLY A 87 12.17 -0.98 9.05
C GLY A 87 11.50 0.33 9.44
N LEU A 88 10.33 0.60 8.87
CA LEU A 88 9.53 1.78 9.20
C LEU A 88 9.19 1.84 10.69
N ASN A 89 8.76 0.72 11.29
CA ASN A 89 8.48 0.62 12.72
C ASN A 89 9.69 1.00 13.59
N ARG A 90 10.88 0.44 13.27
CA ARG A 90 12.12 0.73 14.01
C ARG A 90 12.47 2.21 13.91
N GLN A 91 12.34 2.81 12.72
CA GLN A 91 12.70 4.21 12.52
C GLN A 91 11.75 5.15 13.26
N LEU A 92 10.44 4.90 13.22
CA LEU A 92 9.45 5.66 14.00
C LEU A 92 9.73 5.57 15.51
N THR A 93 9.99 4.36 16.00
CA THR A 93 10.32 4.14 17.42
C THR A 93 11.60 4.87 17.82
N SER A 94 12.63 4.86 16.96
CA SER A 94 13.90 5.57 17.21
C SER A 94 13.74 7.08 17.32
N LEU A 95 12.70 7.64 16.71
CA LEU A 95 12.35 9.07 16.76
C LEU A 95 11.37 9.41 17.88
N GLY A 96 11.04 8.44 18.75
CA GLY A 96 10.18 8.62 19.91
C GLY A 96 8.69 8.57 19.60
N VAL A 97 8.28 8.02 18.44
CA VAL A 97 6.88 7.68 18.20
C VAL A 97 6.60 6.32 18.83
N PRO A 98 5.64 6.19 19.76
CA PRO A 98 5.20 4.88 20.24
C PRO A 98 4.37 4.21 19.14
N ALA A 99 5.01 3.53 18.21
CA ALA A 99 4.40 2.99 17.01
C ALA A 99 4.46 1.45 16.95
N LEU A 100 3.48 0.87 16.28
CA LEU A 100 3.48 -0.52 15.81
C LEU A 100 3.04 -0.53 14.35
N VAL A 101 3.95 -0.86 13.44
CA VAL A 101 3.67 -0.95 12.00
C VAL A 101 3.55 -2.41 11.58
N ASP A 102 2.40 -2.76 11.00
CA ASP A 102 2.11 -4.10 10.50
C ASP A 102 2.05 -4.13 8.98
N TYR A 103 2.45 -5.26 8.41
CA TYR A 103 2.19 -5.59 7.01
C TYR A 103 1.16 -6.71 6.93
N VAL A 104 0.11 -6.49 6.14
CA VAL A 104 -0.99 -7.42 5.94
C VAL A 104 -1.07 -7.82 4.47
N PRO A 105 -0.83 -9.09 4.13
CA PRO A 105 -1.01 -9.59 2.76
C PRO A 105 -2.46 -9.49 2.28
N ALA A 106 -2.63 -9.49 0.96
CA ALA A 106 -3.95 -9.49 0.33
C ALA A 106 -4.81 -10.66 0.83
N GLY A 107 -6.08 -10.37 1.15
CA GLY A 107 -7.05 -11.35 1.64
C GLY A 107 -6.90 -11.72 3.12
N GLN A 108 -6.04 -11.01 3.86
CA GLN A 108 -5.87 -11.19 5.29
C GLN A 108 -6.15 -9.89 6.03
N ARG A 109 -6.32 -10.00 7.35
CA ARG A 109 -6.38 -8.89 8.29
C ARG A 109 -5.68 -9.27 9.58
N CYS A 110 -5.35 -8.28 10.40
CA CYS A 110 -5.01 -8.55 11.79
C CYS A 110 -6.28 -8.89 12.56
N ARG A 111 -6.23 -9.89 13.45
CA ARG A 111 -7.31 -10.18 14.40
C ARG A 111 -7.65 -8.95 15.25
N ASP A 112 -8.92 -8.66 15.48
CA ASP A 112 -9.38 -7.38 16.07
C ASP A 112 -9.00 -7.16 17.55
N GLU A 113 -8.74 -8.24 18.30
CA GLU A 113 -8.43 -8.21 19.74
C GLU A 113 -6.98 -7.78 20.03
N ARG A 114 -6.57 -6.61 19.53
CA ARG A 114 -5.20 -6.10 19.67
C ARG A 114 -5.03 -5.08 20.76
N GLY A 115 -6.10 -4.43 21.18
CA GLY A 115 -6.06 -3.35 22.14
C GLY A 115 -7.37 -2.57 22.12
N THR A 116 -7.43 -1.54 22.96
CA THR A 116 -8.61 -0.67 23.01
C THR A 116 -8.36 0.58 22.17
N ALA A 117 -9.15 0.80 21.12
CA ALA A 117 -9.04 1.99 20.29
C ALA A 117 -9.36 3.26 21.10
N VAL A 118 -8.55 4.30 20.92
CA VAL A 118 -8.79 5.63 21.47
C VAL A 118 -9.85 6.30 20.61
N ARG A 119 -11.00 6.65 21.21
CA ARG A 119 -12.09 7.33 20.49
C ARG A 119 -11.80 8.82 20.27
N ASP A 120 -11.29 9.48 21.31
CA ASP A 120 -11.00 10.91 21.28
C ASP A 120 -9.52 11.16 20.96
N VAL A 121 -9.17 10.97 19.70
CA VAL A 121 -7.80 11.22 19.21
C VAL A 121 -7.52 12.73 19.28
N PRO A 122 -6.44 13.17 19.97
CA PRO A 122 -6.07 14.59 20.03
C PRO A 122 -5.93 15.19 18.63
N ARG A 123 -6.59 16.33 18.40
CA ARG A 123 -6.51 17.02 17.12
C ARG A 123 -5.04 17.37 16.81
N GLY A 124 -4.57 16.97 15.64
CA GLY A 124 -3.21 17.24 15.19
C GLY A 124 -2.18 16.18 15.59
N LEU A 125 -2.54 15.16 16.40
CA LEU A 125 -1.65 14.05 16.74
C LEU A 125 -1.11 13.37 15.47
N TYR A 126 -2.00 13.08 14.52
CA TYR A 126 -1.65 12.66 13.17
C TYR A 126 -2.77 13.04 12.21
N HIS A 127 -2.46 12.96 10.91
CA HIS A 127 -3.47 12.98 9.84
C HIS A 127 -3.52 11.61 9.19
N ALA A 128 -4.68 11.27 8.63
CA ALA A 128 -4.74 10.10 7.75
C ALA A 128 -3.66 10.25 6.66
N PRO A 129 -3.01 9.14 6.26
CA PRO A 129 -2.11 9.13 5.12
C PRO A 129 -2.74 9.86 3.93
N ALA A 130 -1.96 10.70 3.25
CA ALA A 130 -2.37 11.38 2.02
C ALA A 130 -1.40 11.04 0.89
N ASN A 131 -1.88 11.09 -0.35
CA ASN A 131 -1.01 10.92 -1.52
C ASN A 131 0.09 11.99 -1.53
N ILE A 132 1.29 11.60 -1.98
CA ILE A 132 2.40 12.53 -2.17
C ILE A 132 2.08 13.47 -3.35
N PRO A 133 2.05 14.80 -3.16
CA PRO A 133 1.82 15.75 -4.24
C PRO A 133 2.88 15.60 -5.35
N GLY A 134 2.42 15.49 -6.60
CA GLY A 134 3.29 15.36 -7.76
C GLY A 134 3.91 13.97 -7.97
N ASP A 135 3.54 12.98 -7.15
CA ASP A 135 3.93 11.59 -7.38
C ASP A 135 3.23 11.04 -8.62
N LYS A 136 3.98 10.90 -9.72
CA LYS A 136 3.42 10.50 -11.02
C LYS A 136 2.89 9.07 -11.01
N GLU A 137 3.47 8.22 -10.17
CA GLU A 137 3.02 6.84 -10.00
C GLU A 137 1.76 6.79 -9.12
N GLY A 138 1.59 7.76 -8.20
CA GLY A 138 0.38 7.94 -7.39
C GLY A 138 0.18 6.90 -6.29
N HIS A 139 1.21 6.10 -6.00
CA HIS A 139 1.19 5.03 -5.00
C HIS A 139 1.79 5.45 -3.67
N GLY A 140 2.55 6.55 -3.65
CA GLY A 140 3.26 7.01 -2.48
C GLY A 140 2.35 7.77 -1.51
N TRP A 141 2.58 7.53 -0.22
CA TRP A 141 1.84 8.15 0.87
C TRP A 141 2.75 9.01 1.73
N GLN A 142 2.19 10.07 2.31
CA GLN A 142 2.85 10.90 3.30
C GLN A 142 1.92 11.17 4.49
N MET A 143 2.52 11.35 5.66
CA MET A 143 1.82 11.79 6.86
C MET A 143 2.73 12.56 7.81
N ARG A 144 2.13 13.18 8.81
CA ARG A 144 2.83 13.77 9.95
C ARG A 144 2.27 13.23 11.26
N ILE A 145 3.16 13.09 12.25
CA ILE A 145 2.84 12.60 13.59
C ILE A 145 3.49 13.54 14.62
N ASP A 146 2.70 14.17 15.48
CA ASP A 146 3.21 15.01 16.56
C ASP A 146 3.51 14.18 17.81
N THR A 147 4.79 13.99 18.12
CA THR A 147 5.20 13.15 19.25
C THR A 147 4.82 13.70 20.62
N LYS A 148 4.52 15.00 20.73
CA LYS A 148 4.22 15.65 22.02
C LYS A 148 2.78 15.43 22.47
N LEU A 149 1.90 15.01 21.56
CA LEU A 149 0.47 14.84 21.83
C LEU A 149 0.08 13.43 22.29
N PHE A 150 1.02 12.48 22.32
CA PHE A 150 0.77 11.15 22.88
C PHE A 150 0.60 11.22 24.40
N LYS A 151 -0.45 10.58 24.91
CA LYS A 151 -0.59 10.32 26.34
C LYS A 151 0.20 9.06 26.72
N PRO A 152 0.65 8.93 27.98
CA PRO A 152 1.30 7.71 28.46
C PRO A 152 0.46 6.46 28.18
N GLY A 153 1.12 5.42 27.67
CA GLY A 153 0.46 4.15 27.33
C GLY A 153 -0.37 4.16 26.05
N GLN A 154 -0.28 5.19 25.20
CA GLN A 154 -0.86 5.16 23.85
C GLN A 154 0.14 4.61 22.83
N THR A 155 -0.35 3.87 21.84
CA THR A 155 0.45 3.34 20.72
C THR A 155 -0.27 3.61 19.40
N PHE A 156 0.46 4.17 18.45
CA PHE A 156 0.03 4.40 17.08
C PHE A 156 0.21 3.12 16.27
N VAL A 157 -0.91 2.47 15.92
CA VAL A 157 -0.91 1.28 15.08
C VAL A 157 -1.12 1.71 13.63
N TRP A 158 -0.18 1.35 12.78
CA TRP A 158 -0.24 1.64 11.36
C TRP A 158 -0.19 0.34 10.57
N THR A 159 -1.29 0.01 9.90
CA THR A 159 -1.35 -1.17 9.06
C THR A 159 -1.12 -0.77 7.61
N LEU A 160 -0.14 -1.42 6.99
CA LEU A 160 0.13 -1.40 5.57
C LEU A 160 -0.46 -2.68 4.98
N GLU A 161 -1.32 -2.57 3.97
CA GLU A 161 -1.99 -3.73 3.39
C GLU A 161 -1.84 -3.74 1.88
N VAL A 162 -1.89 -4.93 1.28
CA VAL A 162 -2.04 -5.05 -0.17
C VAL A 162 -3.52 -5.14 -0.49
N ASP A 163 -4.04 -4.11 -1.15
CA ASP A 163 -5.42 -4.08 -1.62
C ASP A 163 -5.61 -5.16 -2.70
N PRO A 164 -6.55 -6.09 -2.52
CA PRO A 164 -6.76 -7.20 -3.45
C PRO A 164 -7.43 -6.74 -4.76
N ILE A 165 -8.05 -5.55 -4.78
CA ILE A 165 -8.85 -5.06 -5.90
C ILE A 165 -7.95 -4.48 -6.99
N TYR A 166 -6.99 -3.66 -6.62
CA TYR A 166 -6.13 -2.91 -7.51
C TYR A 166 -4.69 -3.43 -7.49
N GLY A 167 -4.30 -4.23 -6.48
CA GLY A 167 -2.90 -4.62 -6.25
C GLY A 167 -2.02 -3.43 -5.87
N TRP A 168 -2.63 -2.38 -5.28
CA TRP A 168 -1.96 -1.23 -4.70
C TRP A 168 -1.87 -1.47 -3.21
N THR A 169 -1.11 -0.64 -2.53
CA THR A 169 -0.96 -0.71 -1.08
C THR A 169 -1.98 0.21 -0.43
N GLY A 170 -2.89 -0.37 0.34
CA GLY A 170 -3.81 0.33 1.22
C GLY A 170 -3.14 0.61 2.56
N THR A 171 -3.78 1.43 3.37
CA THR A 171 -3.30 1.65 4.72
C THR A 171 -4.38 2.15 5.67
N SER A 172 -4.28 1.75 6.94
CA SER A 172 -5.12 2.24 8.03
C SER A 172 -4.28 2.67 9.23
N THR A 173 -4.78 3.64 10.00
CA THR A 173 -4.13 4.14 11.20
C THR A 173 -5.11 4.17 12.37
N ILE A 174 -4.70 3.62 13.51
CA ILE A 174 -5.51 3.55 14.72
C ILE A 174 -4.64 3.89 15.93
N LEU A 175 -5.11 4.81 16.78
CA LEU A 175 -4.50 5.01 18.08
C LEU A 175 -5.11 4.03 19.09
N MET A 176 -4.27 3.31 19.83
CA MET A 176 -4.71 2.33 20.83
C MET A 176 -4.14 2.63 22.22
N HIS A 177 -4.84 2.16 23.26
CA HIS A 177 -4.38 2.13 24.65
C HIS A 177 -3.66 0.81 24.98
N GLY A 178 -2.64 0.91 25.84
CA GLY A 178 -1.96 -0.23 26.47
C GLY A 178 -1.08 -1.02 25.50
N PRO A 179 -0.43 -2.10 25.97
CA PRO A 179 0.36 -2.92 25.07
C PRO A 179 -0.54 -3.47 23.97
N VAL A 180 -0.21 -3.13 22.73
CA VAL A 180 -0.93 -3.62 21.56
C VAL A 180 -0.43 -5.02 21.24
N ALA A 181 -1.34 -5.99 21.14
CA ALA A 181 -0.99 -7.36 20.78
C ALA A 181 -0.38 -7.42 19.36
N PRO A 182 0.54 -8.34 19.08
CA PRO A 182 1.08 -8.52 17.73
C PRO A 182 -0.02 -8.79 16.70
N CYS A 183 0.22 -8.44 15.42
CA CYS A 183 -0.70 -8.79 14.35
C CYS A 183 -0.65 -10.31 14.10
N VAL A 184 -1.73 -10.99 14.49
CA VAL A 184 -1.99 -12.37 14.08
C VAL A 184 -2.85 -12.32 12.83
N LEU A 185 -2.26 -12.75 11.71
CA LEU A 185 -2.93 -12.78 10.42
C LEU A 185 -4.07 -13.81 10.44
N VAL A 186 -5.26 -13.35 10.07
CA VAL A 186 -6.46 -14.17 9.87
C VAL A 186 -7.05 -13.85 8.50
N PRO A 187 -7.82 -14.77 7.88
CA PRO A 187 -8.56 -14.45 6.65
C PRO A 187 -9.45 -13.22 6.87
N ASP A 188 -9.48 -12.30 5.91
CA ASP A 188 -10.46 -11.22 5.91
C ASP A 188 -11.75 -11.70 5.24
N ASP A 189 -12.68 -12.11 6.09
CA ASP A 189 -14.04 -12.56 5.79
C ASP A 189 -15.07 -11.42 5.89
N THR A 190 -14.64 -10.18 6.05
CA THR A 190 -15.55 -9.04 6.08
C THR A 190 -15.99 -8.70 4.64
N PRO A 191 -17.28 -8.38 4.40
CA PRO A 191 -17.72 -7.96 3.09
C PRO A 191 -17.29 -6.53 2.82
N HIS A 192 -16.58 -6.33 1.71
CA HIS A 192 -16.18 -5.01 1.22
C HIS A 192 -17.07 -4.59 0.06
N ASN A 193 -17.38 -3.28 0.00
CA ASN A 193 -18.10 -2.74 -1.15
C ASN A 193 -17.20 -2.79 -2.38
N VAL A 194 -17.78 -3.20 -3.50
CA VAL A 194 -17.11 -3.09 -4.78
C VAL A 194 -17.07 -1.61 -5.19
N PRO A 195 -15.91 -1.06 -5.59
CA PRO A 195 -15.82 0.32 -6.02
C PRO A 195 -16.80 0.57 -7.18
N ALA A 196 -17.59 1.64 -7.09
CA ALA A 196 -18.40 2.08 -8.22
C ALA A 196 -17.47 2.45 -9.38
N VAL A 197 -17.63 1.78 -10.52
CA VAL A 197 -16.82 2.06 -11.70
C VAL A 197 -17.11 3.50 -12.15
N SER A 198 -16.07 4.33 -12.23
CA SER A 198 -16.21 5.69 -12.71
C SER A 198 -16.70 5.67 -14.18
N PRO A 199 -17.84 6.29 -14.51
CA PRO A 199 -18.50 6.15 -15.82
C PRO A 199 -17.64 6.63 -17.01
N LEU A 200 -16.57 7.40 -16.75
CA LEU A 200 -15.62 7.87 -17.77
C LEU A 200 -14.77 6.76 -18.42
N ARG A 201 -14.73 5.54 -17.86
CA ARG A 201 -14.04 4.37 -18.45
C ARG A 201 -14.99 3.27 -18.93
N VAL A 202 -16.29 3.54 -18.89
CA VAL A 202 -17.33 2.54 -19.14
C VAL A 202 -18.00 2.79 -20.47
N THR A 203 -17.34 2.42 -21.56
CA THR A 203 -18.03 2.27 -22.86
C THR A 203 -18.60 0.86 -23.04
N SER A 204 -18.38 -0.07 -22.11
CA SER A 204 -18.69 -1.50 -22.34
C SER A 204 -19.26 -2.32 -21.17
N SER A 205 -19.44 -1.80 -19.94
CA SER A 205 -19.93 -2.66 -18.83
C SER A 205 -21.31 -3.25 -19.10
N GLN A 206 -22.24 -2.44 -19.63
CA GLN A 206 -23.59 -2.89 -20.01
C GLN A 206 -23.56 -3.96 -21.10
N ALA A 207 -22.53 -3.95 -21.96
CA ALA A 207 -22.41 -4.94 -23.03
C ALA A 207 -22.01 -6.33 -22.51
N TYR A 208 -21.49 -6.43 -21.29
CA TYR A 208 -21.01 -7.69 -20.70
C TYR A 208 -21.83 -8.19 -19.53
N GLU A 209 -22.68 -7.34 -18.95
CA GLU A 209 -23.58 -7.70 -17.85
C GLU A 209 -24.46 -8.89 -18.20
N GLY A 210 -24.53 -9.86 -17.29
CA GLY A 210 -25.27 -11.12 -17.42
C GLY A 210 -24.64 -12.16 -18.35
N LYS A 211 -23.53 -11.85 -19.04
CA LYS A 211 -22.83 -12.84 -19.88
C LYS A 211 -21.92 -13.71 -19.02
N THR A 212 -21.61 -14.91 -19.51
CA THR A 212 -20.65 -15.79 -18.86
C THR A 212 -19.21 -15.37 -19.14
N VAL A 213 -18.30 -15.68 -18.22
CA VAL A 213 -16.86 -15.45 -18.36
C VAL A 213 -16.31 -16.10 -19.62
N GLY A 214 -16.73 -17.32 -19.94
CA GLY A 214 -16.30 -18.05 -21.14
C GLY A 214 -16.67 -17.34 -22.45
N ARG A 215 -17.72 -16.50 -22.44
CA ARG A 215 -18.11 -15.67 -23.58
C ARG A 215 -17.33 -14.36 -23.63
N VAL A 216 -17.10 -13.73 -22.47
CA VAL A 216 -16.51 -12.38 -22.39
C VAL A 216 -14.99 -12.40 -22.51
N ARG A 217 -14.31 -13.33 -21.83
CA ARG A 217 -12.85 -13.38 -21.77
C ARG A 217 -12.20 -13.48 -23.17
N PRO A 218 -12.62 -14.40 -24.07
CA PRO A 218 -11.99 -14.52 -25.39
C PRO A 218 -12.16 -13.26 -26.24
N GLU A 219 -13.27 -12.53 -26.09
CA GLU A 219 -13.51 -11.26 -26.81
C GLU A 219 -12.50 -10.18 -26.38
N ILE A 220 -12.22 -10.09 -25.09
CA ILE A 220 -11.26 -9.15 -24.52
C ILE A 220 -9.82 -9.56 -24.89
N GLU A 221 -9.48 -10.84 -24.74
CA GLU A 221 -8.14 -11.35 -25.04
C GLU A 221 -7.80 -11.21 -26.54
N LYS A 222 -8.78 -11.40 -27.44
CA LYS A 222 -8.60 -11.16 -28.89
C LYS A 222 -8.19 -9.73 -29.22
N ARG A 223 -8.54 -8.77 -28.36
CA ARG A 223 -8.15 -7.36 -28.48
C ARG A 223 -6.76 -7.08 -27.90
N GLY A 224 -6.04 -8.10 -27.44
CA GLY A 224 -4.71 -7.98 -26.81
C GLY A 224 -4.76 -7.41 -25.39
N LEU A 225 -5.93 -7.44 -24.74
CA LEU A 225 -6.15 -6.90 -23.41
C LEU A 225 -6.02 -8.01 -22.36
N LYS A 226 -5.45 -7.68 -21.20
CA LYS A 226 -5.33 -8.60 -20.07
C LYS A 226 -6.66 -8.67 -19.32
N VAL A 227 -7.09 -9.86 -18.93
CA VAL A 227 -8.26 -10.07 -18.06
C VAL A 227 -7.80 -10.35 -16.62
N THR A 228 -8.43 -9.69 -15.66
CA THR A 228 -8.38 -10.03 -14.23
C THR A 228 -9.79 -10.20 -13.69
N TYR A 229 -9.91 -10.84 -12.52
CA TYR A 229 -11.21 -11.09 -11.89
C TYR A 229 -11.29 -10.42 -10.54
N LEU A 230 -12.49 -9.93 -10.22
CA LEU A 230 -12.90 -9.63 -8.87
C LEU A 230 -14.04 -10.58 -8.53
N VAL A 231 -13.79 -11.50 -7.61
CA VAL A 231 -14.78 -12.47 -7.14
C VAL A 231 -15.73 -11.77 -6.20
N THR A 232 -17.01 -11.83 -6.53
CA THR A 232 -18.09 -11.15 -5.82
C THR A 232 -19.20 -12.11 -5.48
N GLU A 233 -19.94 -11.80 -4.43
CA GLU A 233 -21.07 -12.58 -3.95
C GLU A 233 -22.24 -11.64 -3.64
N PRO A 234 -23.49 -12.13 -3.69
CA PRO A 234 -24.64 -11.37 -3.25
C PRO A 234 -24.44 -10.86 -1.82
N ARG A 235 -24.84 -9.60 -1.59
CA ARG A 235 -24.75 -8.98 -0.26
C ARG A 235 -25.54 -9.81 0.76
N PRO A 236 -24.95 -10.17 1.91
CA PRO A 236 -25.66 -10.90 2.94
C PRO A 236 -26.90 -10.16 3.43
N ALA A 237 -28.01 -10.89 3.59
CA ALA A 237 -29.23 -10.35 4.18
C ALA A 237 -28.95 -9.86 5.62
N GLY A 238 -29.31 -8.62 5.92
CA GLY A 238 -29.14 -8.03 7.25
C GLY A 238 -27.84 -7.24 7.48
N ASP A 239 -26.98 -7.08 6.47
CA ASP A 239 -25.89 -6.10 6.54
C ASP A 239 -26.45 -4.67 6.61
N ARG A 240 -26.35 -4.03 7.79
CA ARG A 240 -26.95 -2.72 8.12
C ARG A 240 -26.00 -1.53 7.95
N ARG A 241 -24.90 -1.64 7.17
CA ARG A 241 -24.02 -0.47 6.97
C ARG A 241 -24.80 0.73 6.40
N PRO A 242 -24.44 1.98 6.77
CA PRO A 242 -25.25 3.16 6.48
C PRO A 242 -25.56 3.32 4.98
N ARG A 243 -26.84 3.58 4.68
CA ARG A 243 -27.42 3.82 3.34
C ARG A 243 -26.82 4.98 2.53
N GLU A 244 -25.80 5.66 3.05
CA GLU A 244 -25.47 7.03 2.64
C GLU A 244 -24.37 7.16 1.56
N ALA A 245 -23.71 6.08 1.13
CA ALA A 245 -22.60 6.22 0.17
C ALA A 245 -22.72 5.43 -1.14
N SER A 246 -23.61 4.43 -1.25
CA SER A 246 -23.82 3.76 -2.53
C SER A 246 -25.27 3.29 -2.68
N ARG A 247 -25.91 3.75 -3.74
CA ARG A 247 -27.15 3.15 -4.25
C ARG A 247 -26.91 1.66 -4.42
N ASP A 248 -27.79 0.83 -3.84
CA ASP A 248 -28.06 -0.58 -4.17
C ASP A 248 -26.95 -1.29 -4.96
N ILE A 249 -25.78 -1.53 -4.35
CA ILE A 249 -24.79 -2.44 -4.93
C ILE A 249 -25.14 -3.84 -4.40
N PRO A 250 -25.77 -4.71 -5.23
CA PRO A 250 -26.27 -6.00 -4.76
C PRO A 250 -25.14 -7.00 -4.48
N TYR A 251 -23.92 -6.70 -4.91
CA TYR A 251 -22.76 -7.54 -4.74
C TYR A 251 -21.71 -6.92 -3.81
N VAL A 252 -21.06 -7.77 -3.03
CA VAL A 252 -19.90 -7.45 -2.21
C VAL A 252 -18.74 -8.33 -2.65
N MET A 253 -17.53 -7.96 -2.25
CA MET A 253 -16.37 -8.82 -2.41
C MET A 253 -15.80 -9.19 -1.04
N TYR A 254 -15.27 -10.40 -0.96
CA TYR A 254 -14.55 -10.89 0.21
C TYR A 254 -13.06 -10.98 -0.15
N PRO A 255 -12.17 -10.23 0.53
CA PRO A 255 -10.75 -10.23 0.21
C PRO A 255 -10.12 -11.62 0.24
N ASN A 256 -10.51 -12.46 1.20
CA ASN A 256 -9.99 -13.84 1.30
C ASN A 256 -10.43 -14.77 0.15
N LYS A 257 -11.41 -14.39 -0.67
CA LYS A 257 -11.92 -15.20 -1.80
C LYS A 257 -11.32 -14.84 -3.16
N GLN A 258 -10.44 -13.84 -3.24
CA GLN A 258 -9.94 -13.36 -4.54
C GLN A 258 -8.99 -14.32 -5.27
N ASN A 259 -8.51 -15.37 -4.60
CA ASN A 259 -7.74 -16.46 -5.23
C ASN A 259 -8.63 -17.62 -5.73
N THR A 260 -9.95 -17.47 -5.70
CA THR A 260 -10.87 -18.52 -6.18
C THR A 260 -10.71 -18.68 -7.69
N PRO A 261 -10.48 -19.92 -8.20
CA PRO A 261 -10.48 -20.17 -9.63
C PRO A 261 -11.84 -19.80 -10.25
N VAL A 262 -11.81 -18.92 -11.25
CA VAL A 262 -13.02 -18.47 -11.97
C VAL A 262 -13.27 -19.40 -13.14
N GLY A 263 -14.47 -20.00 -13.16
CA GLY A 263 -14.92 -20.88 -14.23
C GLY A 263 -15.54 -20.11 -15.39
N ASP A 264 -15.65 -20.76 -16.54
CA ASP A 264 -16.23 -20.17 -17.75
C ASP A 264 -17.75 -19.98 -17.66
N ASP A 265 -18.38 -20.67 -16.72
CA ASP A 265 -19.80 -20.65 -16.39
C ASP A 265 -20.19 -19.51 -15.44
N TRP A 266 -19.23 -18.81 -14.83
CA TRP A 266 -19.50 -17.68 -13.94
C TRP A 266 -20.07 -16.50 -14.71
N PHE A 267 -20.91 -15.71 -14.05
CA PHE A 267 -21.55 -14.54 -14.64
C PHE A 267 -20.74 -13.27 -14.39
N VAL A 268 -20.60 -12.46 -15.43
CA VAL A 268 -20.05 -11.10 -15.38
C VAL A 268 -21.21 -10.16 -15.14
N TRP A 269 -21.20 -9.43 -14.04
CA TRP A 269 -22.23 -8.41 -13.78
C TRP A 269 -21.70 -6.98 -13.99
N GLN A 270 -20.38 -6.79 -13.90
CA GLN A 270 -19.76 -5.51 -14.20
C GLN A 270 -18.34 -5.69 -14.73
N VAL A 271 -17.89 -4.71 -15.53
CA VAL A 271 -16.56 -4.67 -16.12
C VAL A 271 -15.98 -3.28 -15.99
N ASP A 272 -14.69 -3.20 -15.66
CA ASP A 272 -13.93 -1.96 -15.68
C ASP A 272 -12.49 -2.11 -16.18
N GLU A 273 -11.83 -0.99 -16.39
CA GLU A 273 -10.42 -0.92 -16.78
C GLU A 273 -9.63 -0.20 -15.67
N PRO A 274 -9.20 -0.93 -14.61
CA PRO A 274 -8.47 -0.33 -13.50
C PRO A 274 -7.12 0.25 -13.93
N ARG A 275 -6.49 -0.35 -14.94
CA ARG A 275 -5.24 0.12 -15.55
C ARG A 275 -5.33 -0.04 -17.07
N GLN A 276 -4.69 0.86 -17.81
CA GLN A 276 -4.66 0.80 -19.26
C GLN A 276 -4.22 -0.60 -19.73
N GLY A 277 -5.01 -1.22 -20.60
CA GLY A 277 -4.75 -2.54 -21.15
C GLY A 277 -5.12 -3.72 -20.23
N THR A 278 -5.72 -3.46 -19.06
CA THR A 278 -6.21 -4.50 -18.14
C THR A 278 -7.69 -4.31 -17.85
N PHE A 279 -8.50 -5.26 -18.30
CA PHE A 279 -9.92 -5.35 -18.01
C PHE A 279 -10.14 -6.23 -16.79
N ARG A 280 -10.95 -5.77 -15.86
CA ARG A 280 -11.35 -6.53 -14.69
C ARG A 280 -12.83 -6.88 -14.81
N LEU A 281 -13.10 -8.17 -14.69
CA LEU A 281 -14.45 -8.73 -14.69
C LEU A 281 -14.87 -8.94 -13.24
N MET A 282 -15.97 -8.30 -12.84
CA MET A 282 -16.62 -8.55 -11.57
C MET A 282 -17.55 -9.74 -11.77
N VAL A 283 -17.24 -10.85 -11.09
CA VAL A 283 -17.81 -12.16 -11.39
C VAL A 283 -18.49 -12.76 -10.17
N THR A 284 -19.59 -13.46 -10.42
CA THR A 284 -20.35 -14.20 -9.41
C THR A 284 -20.70 -15.59 -9.96
N ARG A 285 -20.87 -16.57 -9.08
CA ARG A 285 -21.38 -17.90 -9.45
C ARG A 285 -22.89 -17.91 -9.66
N GLU A 286 -23.59 -17.03 -8.96
CA GLU A 286 -25.05 -16.97 -8.90
C GLU A 286 -25.52 -15.57 -9.32
N LEU A 287 -26.59 -15.50 -10.10
CA LEU A 287 -27.27 -14.26 -10.50
C LEU A 287 -28.36 -13.87 -9.50
#